data_AF-A0A9X0D5V1-F1
#
_entry.id   AF-A0A9X0D5V1-F1
#
_cell.length_a   1.000
_cell.length_b   1.000
_cell.length_c   1.000
_cell.angle_alpha   90.00
_cell.angle_beta   90.00
_cell.angle_gamma   90.00
#
_symmetry.space_group_name_H-M   'P 1'
#
loop_
_entity.id
_entity.type
_entity.pdbx_description
1 polymer ?
#
loop_
_entity_poly.entity_id
_entity_poly.type
_entity_poly.pdbx_seq_one_letter_code
_entity_poly.pdbx_strand_id
1 'polypeptide(L)'
;MELFAVVCIETSHYVAFVKCCIGADAPWCFFDSMADRKGERNGYNIPAVTPCPEALEWLSKDTKEIIAAKERGDIPEKVPPLTGRMDICCMYQNLDMTMIQINHLNVTCASRNLVVITCTACE
;
A
#
# COMPACT_ATOMS: atom_id res chain seq x y z
N MET A 1 16.62 -9.95 0.41
CA MET A 1 15.25 -9.68 -0.10
C MET A 1 14.63 -8.61 0.76
N GLU A 2 13.91 -7.67 0.16
CA GLU A 2 13.26 -6.54 0.84
C GLU A 2 11.76 -6.55 0.56
N LEU A 3 10.93 -6.41 1.59
CA LEU A 3 9.49 -6.23 1.43
C LEU A 3 9.22 -4.86 0.80
N PHE A 4 8.51 -4.83 -0.32
CA PHE A 4 8.22 -3.57 -1.03
C PHE A 4 6.73 -3.36 -1.31
N ALA A 5 5.90 -4.39 -1.25
CA ALA A 5 4.46 -4.23 -1.37
C ALA A 5 3.69 -5.29 -0.56
N VAL A 6 2.53 -4.88 -0.05
CA VAL A 6 1.59 -5.71 0.67
C VAL A 6 0.21 -5.47 0.08
N VAL A 7 -0.41 -6.50 -0.48
CA VAL A 7 -1.77 -6.44 -1.00
C VAL A 7 -2.70 -7.06 0.02
N CYS A 8 -3.73 -6.32 0.42
CA CYS A 8 -4.74 -6.74 1.38
C CYS A 8 -6.10 -6.81 0.70
N ILE A 9 -6.93 -7.78 1.10
CA ILE A 9 -8.34 -7.86 0.65
C ILE A 9 -9.33 -7.85 1.82
N GLU A 10 -10.27 -6.88 1.84
CA GLU A 10 -11.39 -6.86 2.78
C GLU A 10 -12.61 -7.36 2.06
N THR A 11 -12.99 -8.61 2.34
CA THR A 11 -14.10 -9.32 1.68
C THR A 11 -13.93 -9.48 0.16
N SER A 12 -14.02 -8.39 -0.61
CA SER A 12 -13.91 -8.34 -2.06
C SER A 12 -13.13 -7.12 -2.59
N HIS A 13 -12.74 -6.20 -1.71
CA HIS A 13 -12.04 -4.97 -2.09
C HIS A 13 -10.55 -5.11 -1.86
N TYR A 14 -9.77 -4.99 -2.94
CA TYR A 14 -8.31 -5.06 -2.89
C TYR A 14 -7.72 -3.66 -2.72
N VAL A 15 -6.81 -3.56 -1.75
CA VAL A 15 -6.01 -2.36 -1.48
C VAL A 15 -4.54 -2.76 -1.37
N ALA A 16 -3.64 -1.82 -1.57
CA ALA A 16 -2.21 -2.10 -1.51
C ALA A 16 -1.46 -1.07 -0.68
N PHE A 17 -0.47 -1.54 0.07
CA PHE A 17 0.57 -0.72 0.69
C PHE A 17 1.83 -0.93 -0.11
N VAL A 18 2.43 0.16 -0.57
CA VAL A 18 3.62 0.12 -1.42
C VAL A 18 4.71 0.97 -0.79
N LYS A 19 5.90 0.40 -0.72
CA LYS A 19 7.11 1.05 -0.26
C LYS A 19 7.59 2.01 -1.34
N CYS A 20 7.72 3.27 -0.97
CA CYS A 20 7.93 4.36 -1.89
C CYS A 20 9.42 4.64 -2.16
N CYS A 21 10.38 4.06 -1.40
CA CYS A 21 11.84 4.12 -1.64
C CYS A 21 12.54 2.80 -1.23
N ILE A 22 13.84 2.68 -1.53
CA ILE A 22 14.72 1.62 -0.99
C ILE A 22 15.14 1.97 0.45
N GLY A 23 15.30 0.96 1.30
CA GLY A 23 15.87 1.12 2.64
C GLY A 23 14.85 0.92 3.75
N ALA A 24 15.30 0.53 4.94
CA ALA A 24 14.41 0.13 6.04
C ALA A 24 13.37 1.20 6.40
N ASP A 25 13.77 2.48 6.38
CA ASP A 25 12.95 3.61 6.81
C ASP A 25 12.19 4.29 5.66
N ALA A 26 12.12 3.66 4.48
CA ALA A 26 11.46 4.26 3.34
C ALA A 26 9.96 4.49 3.63
N PRO A 27 9.40 5.62 3.17
CA PRO A 27 7.99 5.92 3.36
C PRO A 27 7.12 4.90 2.64
N TRP A 28 5.92 4.68 3.19
CA TRP A 28 4.91 3.82 2.60
C TRP A 28 3.72 4.64 2.14
N CYS A 29 3.06 4.14 1.11
CA CYS A 29 1.89 4.77 0.50
C CYS A 29 0.76 3.73 0.43
N PHE A 30 -0.45 4.16 0.77
CA PHE A 30 -1.68 3.36 0.64
C PHE A 30 -2.36 3.67 -0.69
N PHE A 31 -2.71 2.62 -1.42
CA PHE A 31 -3.37 2.68 -2.72
C PHE A 31 -4.72 1.97 -2.65
N ASP A 32 -5.76 2.69 -3.09
CA ASP A 32 -7.11 2.18 -3.28
C ASP A 32 -7.59 2.54 -4.69
N SER A 33 -7.93 1.50 -5.47
CA SER A 33 -8.40 1.65 -6.85
C SER A 33 -9.85 2.14 -6.98
N MET A 34 -10.63 2.04 -5.90
CA MET A 34 -12.06 2.41 -5.84
C MET A 34 -12.34 3.40 -4.70
N ALA A 35 -11.34 4.23 -4.35
CA ALA A 35 -11.43 5.19 -3.25
C ALA A 35 -12.61 6.17 -3.37
N ASP A 36 -12.99 6.52 -4.59
CA ASP A 36 -14.19 7.31 -4.88
C ASP A 36 -14.82 6.87 -6.20
N ARG A 37 -16.04 7.34 -6.49
CA ARG A 37 -16.77 7.03 -7.71
C ARG A 37 -17.47 8.26 -8.25
N LYS A 38 -17.20 8.58 -9.52
CA LYS A 38 -17.93 9.65 -10.23
C LYS A 38 -19.05 9.07 -11.08
N GLY A 39 -20.27 9.48 -10.78
CA GLY A 39 -21.48 9.08 -11.50
C GLY A 39 -22.04 7.72 -11.06
N GLU A 40 -23.27 7.44 -11.49
CA GLU A 40 -24.01 6.25 -11.07
C GLU A 40 -23.77 5.06 -12.02
N ARG A 41 -24.75 4.75 -12.88
CA ARG A 41 -24.79 3.53 -13.72
C ARG A 41 -23.69 3.48 -14.77
N ASN A 42 -23.36 4.62 -15.38
CA ASN A 42 -22.25 4.79 -16.33
C ASN A 42 -21.03 5.48 -15.69
N GLY A 43 -20.95 5.44 -14.35
CA GLY A 43 -19.86 6.04 -13.60
C GLY A 43 -18.55 5.25 -13.72
N TYR A 44 -17.48 5.85 -13.21
CA TYR A 44 -16.15 5.24 -13.14
C TYR A 44 -15.54 5.46 -11.75
N ASN A 45 -14.65 4.55 -11.36
CA ASN A 45 -13.94 4.62 -10.09
C ASN A 45 -12.78 5.62 -10.21
N ILE A 46 -12.54 6.35 -9.13
CA ILE A 46 -11.42 7.28 -8.98
C ILE A 46 -10.43 6.63 -8.00
N PRO A 47 -9.22 6.27 -8.45
CA PRO A 47 -8.19 5.74 -7.57
C PRO A 47 -7.62 6.85 -6.68
N ALA A 48 -7.16 6.49 -5.48
CA ALA A 48 -6.42 7.38 -4.61
C ALA A 48 -5.11 6.72 -4.14
N VAL A 49 -4.07 7.55 -4.04
CA VAL A 49 -2.83 7.21 -3.34
C VAL A 49 -2.66 8.21 -2.22
N THR A 50 -2.48 7.71 -1.00
CA THR A 50 -2.26 8.55 0.18
C THR A 50 -1.00 8.12 0.91
N PRO A 51 -0.21 9.07 1.43
CA PRO A 51 0.89 8.73 2.34
C PRO A 51 0.37 7.91 3.53
N CYS A 52 1.11 6.89 3.92
CA CYS A 52 0.80 6.00 5.04
C CYS A 52 2.10 5.68 5.82
N PRO A 53 2.72 6.69 6.47
CA PRO A 53 3.92 6.48 7.27
C PRO A 53 3.71 5.47 8.41
N GLU A 54 2.49 5.38 8.95
CA GLU A 54 2.12 4.41 9.97
C GLU A 54 2.26 2.95 9.52
N ALA A 55 2.22 2.67 8.22
CA ALA A 55 2.39 1.29 7.74
C ALA A 55 3.76 0.71 8.15
N LEU A 56 4.83 1.52 8.18
CA LEU A 56 6.14 1.05 8.60
C LEU A 56 6.15 0.60 10.07
N GLU A 57 5.57 1.42 10.95
CA GLU A 57 5.45 1.11 12.38
C GLU A 57 4.68 -0.19 12.59
N TRP A 58 3.53 -0.33 11.92
CA TRP A 58 2.63 -1.45 12.13
C TRP A 58 3.09 -2.75 11.47
N LEU A 59 3.81 -2.68 10.34
CA LEU A 59 4.49 -3.83 9.74
C LEU A 59 5.66 -4.32 10.60
N SER A 60 6.20 -3.47 11.48
CA SER A 60 7.30 -3.81 12.38
C SER A 60 6.84 -4.37 13.73
N LYS A 61 5.55 -4.24 14.08
CA LYS A 61 4.99 -4.71 15.36
C LYS A 61 4.87 -6.22 15.42
N ASP A 62 5.10 -6.77 16.61
CA ASP A 62 4.86 -8.19 16.87
C ASP A 62 3.36 -8.49 16.89
N THR A 63 3.00 -9.75 16.57
CA THR A 63 1.60 -10.20 16.55
C THR A 63 0.89 -9.93 17.88
N LYS A 64 1.59 -10.05 19.01
CA LYS A 64 1.03 -9.78 20.35
C LYS A 64 0.66 -8.31 20.53
N GLU A 65 1.49 -7.40 20.04
CA GLU A 65 1.25 -5.96 20.12
C GLU A 65 0.06 -5.55 19.24
N ILE A 66 -0.03 -6.15 18.05
CA ILE A 66 -1.15 -5.94 17.13
C ILE A 66 -2.47 -6.41 17.75
N ILE A 67 -2.50 -7.60 18.36
CA ILE A 67 -3.69 -8.14 19.04
C ILE A 67 -4.10 -7.22 20.19
N ALA A 68 -3.15 -6.83 21.04
CA ALA A 68 -3.43 -5.97 22.18
C ALA A 68 -3.95 -4.58 21.75
N ALA A 69 -3.40 -4.00 20.68
CA ALA A 69 -3.88 -2.73 20.15
C ALA A 69 -5.28 -2.84 19.52
N LYS A 70 -5.59 -3.99 18.88
CA LYS A 70 -6.92 -4.29 18.36
C LYS A 70 -7.98 -4.35 19.45
N GLU A 71 -7.66 -4.97 20.58
CA GLU A 71 -8.55 -5.07 21.74
C GLU A 71 -8.84 -3.71 22.38
N ARG A 72 -7.85 -2.80 22.36
CA ARG A 72 -8.00 -1.43 22.87
C ARG A 72 -8.67 -0.46 21.89
N GLY A 73 -8.73 -0.80 20.60
CA GLY A 73 -9.24 0.08 19.56
C GLY A 73 -8.24 1.13 19.08
N ASP A 74 -6.94 0.92 19.31
CA ASP A 74 -5.87 1.87 19.01
C ASP A 74 -5.31 1.72 17.57
N ILE A 75 -6.02 1.01 16.68
CA ILE A 75 -5.56 0.80 15.30
C ILE A 75 -5.91 2.03 14.46
N PRO A 76 -4.93 2.70 13.81
CA PRO A 76 -5.20 3.83 12.91
C PRO A 76 -6.11 3.40 11.78
N GLU A 77 -6.98 4.30 11.30
CA GLU A 77 -8.05 4.01 10.33
C GLU A 77 -7.59 3.29 9.05
N LYS A 78 -6.37 3.57 8.56
CA LYS A 78 -5.83 3.00 7.31
C LYS A 78 -5.09 1.67 7.48
N VAL A 79 -4.82 1.26 8.72
CA VAL A 79 -4.02 0.09 9.08
C VAL A 79 -4.82 -1.17 9.43
N PRO A 80 -6.17 -1.19 9.59
CA PRO A 80 -6.91 -2.43 9.83
C PRO A 80 -6.62 -3.53 8.78
N PRO A 81 -6.38 -3.20 7.49
CA PRO A 81 -5.95 -4.20 6.52
C PRO A 81 -4.67 -4.96 6.81
N LEU A 82 -3.73 -4.33 7.52
CA LEU A 82 -2.44 -4.93 7.86
C LEU A 82 -2.48 -5.81 9.12
N THR A 83 -3.56 -5.72 9.92
CA THR A 83 -3.58 -6.18 11.32
C THR A 83 -4.53 -7.37 11.57
N GLY A 84 -4.93 -8.08 10.51
CA GLY A 84 -5.52 -9.42 10.65
C GLY A 84 -7.05 -9.47 10.59
N ARG A 85 -7.65 -8.86 9.56
CA ARG A 85 -8.99 -9.24 9.07
C ARG A 85 -9.00 -9.67 7.59
N MET A 86 -7.86 -9.63 6.92
CA MET A 86 -7.77 -9.63 5.45
C MET A 86 -6.73 -10.66 4.99
N ASP A 87 -6.94 -11.33 3.86
CA ASP A 87 -5.90 -12.15 3.23
C ASP A 87 -4.81 -11.22 2.70
N ILE A 88 -3.55 -11.59 2.94
CA ILE A 88 -2.40 -10.71 2.67
C ILE A 88 -1.45 -11.42 1.71
N CYS A 89 -1.12 -10.74 0.60
CA CYS A 89 -0.04 -11.14 -0.28
C CYS A 89 1.15 -10.20 -0.08
N CYS A 90 2.28 -10.73 0.40
CA CYS A 90 3.52 -9.99 0.59
C CYS A 90 4.45 -10.17 -0.61
N MET A 91 4.90 -9.05 -1.19
CA MET A 91 5.82 -9.04 -2.32
C MET A 91 7.21 -8.59 -1.89
N TYR A 92 8.20 -9.41 -2.22
CA TYR A 92 9.61 -9.17 -1.90
C TYR A 92 10.42 -8.98 -3.18
N GLN A 93 11.37 -8.04 -3.16
CA GLN A 93 12.30 -7.80 -4.25
C GLN A 93 13.74 -8.13 -3.81
N ASN A 94 14.60 -8.46 -4.79
CA ASN A 94 16.03 -8.57 -4.55
C ASN A 94 16.72 -7.24 -4.85
N LEU A 95 17.45 -6.71 -3.87
CA LEU A 95 18.17 -5.44 -3.96
C LEU A 95 19.38 -5.48 -4.90
N ASP A 96 19.96 -6.67 -5.13
CA ASP A 96 21.09 -6.84 -6.04
C ASP A 96 20.69 -6.67 -7.52
N MET A 97 19.38 -6.64 -7.82
CA MET A 97 18.82 -6.52 -9.16
C MET A 97 18.10 -5.18 -9.41
N THR A 98 18.03 -4.28 -8.42
CA THR A 98 17.25 -3.04 -8.50
C THR A 98 18.13 -1.79 -8.45
N MET A 99 18.47 -1.28 -9.64
CA MET A 99 18.96 0.09 -9.85
C MET A 99 17.76 1.04 -10.00
N ILE A 100 16.95 1.23 -8.96
CA ILE A 100 15.86 2.24 -8.99
C ILE A 100 15.89 3.06 -7.69
N GLN A 101 16.58 4.19 -7.76
CA GLN A 101 16.51 5.23 -6.73
C GLN A 101 15.21 6.01 -6.93
N ILE A 102 14.26 5.86 -6.01
CA ILE A 102 12.92 6.48 -6.14
C ILE A 102 12.99 7.94 -5.69
N ASN A 103 13.01 8.86 -6.65
CA ASN A 103 13.03 10.30 -6.38
C ASN A 103 11.65 10.96 -6.61
N HIS A 104 10.78 10.39 -7.47
CA HIS A 104 9.42 10.89 -7.73
C HIS A 104 8.44 9.75 -8.04
N LEU A 105 7.33 9.66 -7.30
CA LEU A 105 6.22 8.75 -7.62
C LEU A 105 5.30 9.39 -8.66
N ASN A 106 5.21 8.81 -9.85
CA ASN A 106 4.15 9.08 -10.80
C ASN A 106 3.18 7.90 -10.82
N VAL A 107 1.99 8.10 -10.24
CA VAL A 107 0.91 7.12 -10.26
C VAL A 107 0.07 7.40 -11.49
N THR A 108 0.24 6.61 -12.54
CA THR A 108 -0.55 6.71 -13.76
C THR A 108 -1.53 5.55 -13.86
N CYS A 109 -2.82 5.88 -13.97
CA CYS A 109 -3.84 4.91 -14.33
C CYS A 109 -3.69 4.57 -15.81
N ALA A 110 -3.12 3.41 -16.14
CA ALA A 110 -2.89 3.00 -17.53
C ALA A 110 -4.15 2.38 -18.17
N SER A 111 -5.07 1.84 -17.36
CA SER A 111 -6.40 1.39 -17.81
C SER A 111 -7.36 1.16 -16.62
N ARG A 112 -8.64 0.85 -16.89
CA ARG A 112 -9.69 0.62 -15.88
C ARG A 112 -9.31 -0.40 -14.78
N ASN A 113 -8.35 -1.29 -15.03
CA ASN A 113 -7.91 -2.34 -14.11
C ASN A 113 -6.38 -2.40 -13.92
N LEU A 114 -5.62 -1.42 -14.43
CA LEU A 114 -4.16 -1.43 -14.33
C LEU A 114 -3.67 -0.08 -13.80
N VAL A 115 -3.24 -0.08 -12.54
CA VAL A 115 -2.48 1.03 -11.98
C VAL A 115 -1.01 0.74 -12.18
N VAL A 116 -0.38 1.58 -13.00
CA VAL A 116 1.07 1.54 -13.19
C VAL A 116 1.65 2.62 -12.30
N ILE A 117 2.26 2.18 -11.20
CA ILE A 117 3.12 3.04 -10.41
C ILE A 117 4.43 3.15 -11.20
N THR A 118 4.53 4.18 -12.03
CA THR A 118 5.75 4.44 -12.81
C THR A 118 6.74 5.25 -11.97
N CYS A 119 7.98 4.79 -11.94
CA CYS A 119 9.11 5.53 -11.43
C CYS A 119 9.76 6.28 -12.59
N THR A 120 9.77 7.61 -12.56
CA THR A 120 10.68 8.39 -13.40
C THR A 120 11.98 8.59 -12.64
N ALA A 121 13.07 8.00 -13.15
CA ALA A 121 14.40 8.43 -12.78
C ALA A 121 14.56 9.90 -13.19
N CYS A 122 14.90 10.79 -12.25
CA CYS A 122 15.49 12.06 -12.63
C CYS A 122 16.91 11.79 -13.15
N GLU A 123 17.24 12.37 -14.30
CA GLU A 123 18.55 12.34 -14.96
C GLU A 123 19.71 12.66 -14.02
#